data_AF-A0ABD6T968-F1
#
_entry.id   AF-A0ABD6T968-F1
#
_cell.length_a   1.000
_cell.length_b   1.000
_cell.length_c   1.000
_cell.angle_alpha   90.00
_cell.angle_beta   90.00
_cell.angle_gamma   90.00
#
_symmetry.space_group_name_H-M   'P 1'
#
loop_
_entity.id
_entity.type
_entity.pdbx_description
1 polymer ?
#
loop_
_entity_poly.entity_id
_entity_poly.type
_entity_poly.pdbx_seq_one_letter_code
_entity_poly.pdbx_strand_id
1 'polypeptide(L)'
;MQVLEIISSIWKSGANIYLDPSDNRIGITRQNLILAEVMQDAEQNFKGIDDWFKSWKDANNEKVTILKIFYQFSGWKHNQKLNEWLLADADSLQLFYDWTIVLAKNGWKDIYEDYRLFENDESNAMARKLYERAVTHSRKGA
;
A
#
# COMPACT_ATOMS: atom_id res chain seq x y z
N MET A 1 6.28 -5.11 -16.79
CA MET A 1 5.76 -5.41 -15.42
C MET A 1 4.40 -4.72 -15.21
N GLN A 2 3.60 -5.14 -14.23
CA GLN A 2 2.39 -4.39 -13.84
C GLN A 2 2.77 -3.08 -13.11
N VAL A 3 1.89 -2.07 -13.11
CA VAL A 3 2.18 -0.76 -12.47
C VAL A 3 2.62 -0.91 -11.01
N LEU A 4 1.87 -1.68 -10.19
CA LEU A 4 2.24 -1.86 -8.79
C LEU A 4 3.47 -2.73 -8.61
N GLU A 5 3.74 -3.66 -9.52
CA GLU A 5 4.96 -4.46 -9.53
C GLU A 5 6.19 -3.55 -9.69
N ILE A 6 6.15 -2.62 -10.65
CA ILE A 6 7.22 -1.63 -10.89
C ILE A 6 7.42 -0.78 -9.64
N ILE A 7 6.34 -0.21 -9.10
CA ILE A 7 6.40 0.64 -7.90
C ILE A 7 6.96 -0.14 -6.71
N SER A 8 6.54 -1.39 -6.53
CA SER A 8 7.03 -2.25 -5.45
C SER A 8 8.52 -2.57 -5.60
N SER A 9 8.99 -2.82 -6.83
CA SER A 9 10.41 -3.10 -7.11
C SER A 9 11.28 -1.87 -6.84
N ILE A 10 10.78 -0.67 -7.15
CA ILE A 10 11.44 0.58 -6.77
C ILE A 10 11.56 0.67 -5.25
N TRP A 11 10.49 0.45 -4.49
CA TRP A 11 10.56 0.49 -3.03
C TRP A 11 11.46 -0.59 -2.42
N LYS A 12 11.41 -1.82 -2.94
CA LYS A 12 12.24 -2.95 -2.49
C LYS A 12 13.73 -2.73 -2.74
N SER A 13 14.10 -1.92 -3.74
CA SER A 13 15.50 -1.51 -3.95
C SER A 13 16.06 -0.60 -2.85
N GLY A 14 15.21 -0.05 -1.98
CA GLY A 14 15.57 0.97 -1.00
C GLY A 14 15.47 2.41 -1.54
N ALA A 15 15.07 2.58 -2.80
CA ALA A 15 14.62 3.86 -3.34
C ALA A 15 13.20 4.20 -2.87
N ASN A 16 12.83 5.48 -2.96
CA ASN A 16 11.48 5.90 -2.65
C ASN A 16 10.92 6.75 -3.80
N ILE A 17 9.95 6.19 -4.51
CA ILE A 17 9.06 6.87 -5.45
C ILE A 17 7.84 7.43 -4.70
N TYR A 18 7.48 8.68 -4.98
CA TYR A 18 6.43 9.42 -4.28
C TYR A 18 5.80 10.49 -5.17
N LEU A 19 4.61 10.97 -4.80
CA LEU A 19 4.01 12.17 -5.37
C LEU A 19 4.50 13.38 -4.57
N ASP A 20 5.21 14.30 -5.22
CA ASP A 20 5.71 15.51 -4.58
C ASP A 20 4.55 16.47 -4.27
N PRO A 21 4.35 16.89 -3.01
CA PRO A 21 3.24 17.75 -2.64
C PRO A 21 3.38 19.18 -3.18
N SER A 22 4.59 19.62 -3.57
CA SER A 22 4.83 20.98 -4.06
C SER A 22 4.29 21.21 -5.47
N ASP A 23 4.34 20.19 -6.33
CA ASP A 23 3.96 20.31 -7.75
C ASP A 23 3.08 19.16 -8.27
N ASN A 24 2.72 18.19 -7.42
CA ASN A 24 1.98 16.97 -7.75
C ASN A 24 2.62 16.14 -8.89
N ARG A 25 3.95 16.16 -8.98
CA ARG A 25 4.71 15.32 -9.91
C ARG A 25 5.36 14.15 -9.18
N ILE A 26 5.67 13.11 -9.93
CA ILE A 26 6.36 11.94 -9.39
C ILE A 26 7.83 12.28 -9.16
N GLY A 27 8.29 12.10 -7.92
CA GLY A 27 9.67 12.19 -7.51
C GLY A 27 10.24 10.82 -7.14
N ILE A 28 11.56 10.66 -7.30
CA ILE A 28 12.30 9.47 -6.85
C ILE A 28 13.52 9.93 -6.05
N THR A 29 13.67 9.38 -4.84
CA THR A 29 14.90 9.50 -4.06
C THR A 29 15.70 8.20 -4.11
N ARG A 30 17.04 8.31 -4.06
CA ARG A 30 17.99 7.17 -4.18
C ARG A 30 17.79 6.34 -5.45
N GLN A 31 17.52 7.01 -6.58
CA GLN A 31 17.31 6.38 -7.89
C GLN A 31 18.46 5.45 -8.31
N ASN A 32 19.69 5.73 -7.86
CA ASN A 32 20.88 4.92 -8.12
C ASN A 32 20.82 3.49 -7.56
N LEU A 33 19.85 3.17 -6.68
CA LEU A 33 19.64 1.82 -6.17
C LEU A 33 18.72 0.98 -7.08
N ILE A 34 18.03 1.62 -8.03
CA ILE A 34 17.05 0.97 -8.90
C ILE A 34 17.79 0.32 -10.07
N LEU A 35 17.47 -0.95 -10.35
CA LEU A 35 17.98 -1.64 -11.53
C LEU A 35 17.53 -0.92 -12.82
N ALA A 36 18.41 -0.88 -13.83
CA ALA A 36 18.15 -0.19 -15.08
C ALA A 36 16.87 -0.69 -15.79
N GLU A 37 16.62 -1.99 -15.75
CA GLU A 37 15.40 -2.60 -16.31
C GLU A 37 14.12 -2.11 -15.62
N VAL A 38 14.14 -1.94 -14.29
CA VAL A 38 13.00 -1.43 -13.53
C VAL A 38 12.74 0.05 -13.85
N MET A 39 13.82 0.84 -14.05
CA MET A 39 13.69 2.23 -14.49
C MET A 39 13.13 2.33 -15.91
N GLN A 40 13.57 1.46 -16.83
CA GLN A 40 13.04 1.41 -18.19
C GLN A 40 11.55 1.05 -18.19
N ASP A 41 11.14 0.07 -17.40
CA ASP A 41 9.73 -0.29 -17.21
C ASP A 41 8.92 0.87 -16.61
N ALA A 42 9.49 1.61 -15.65
CA ALA A 42 8.86 2.78 -15.05
C ALA A 42 8.66 3.93 -16.05
N GLU A 43 9.63 4.19 -16.93
CA GLU A 43 9.51 5.19 -17.99
C GLU A 43 8.42 4.82 -18.99
N GLN A 44 8.36 3.55 -19.42
CA GLN A 44 7.33 3.05 -20.35
C GLN A 44 5.92 3.09 -19.74
N ASN A 45 5.81 2.91 -18.43
CA ASN A 45 4.54 2.88 -17.70
C ASN A 45 4.28 4.16 -16.88
N PHE A 46 4.99 5.26 -17.18
CA PHE A 46 4.96 6.48 -16.38
C PHE A 46 3.53 7.00 -16.14
N LYS A 47 2.68 6.97 -17.18
CA LYS A 47 1.29 7.40 -17.05
C LYS A 47 0.51 6.57 -16.02
N GLY A 48 0.67 5.25 -16.03
CA GLY A 48 -0.02 4.37 -15.07
C GLY A 48 0.46 4.60 -13.64
N ILE A 49 1.77 4.83 -13.47
CA ILE A 49 2.37 5.19 -12.18
C ILE A 49 1.81 6.54 -11.69
N ASP A 50 1.84 7.56 -12.54
CA ASP A 50 1.32 8.90 -12.24
C ASP A 50 -0.17 8.87 -11.88
N ASP A 51 -0.99 8.18 -12.67
CA ASP A 51 -2.42 8.01 -12.41
C ASP A 51 -2.65 7.29 -11.07
N TRP A 52 -1.90 6.22 -10.79
CA TRP A 52 -2.01 5.49 -9.53
C TRP A 52 -1.67 6.39 -8.33
N PHE A 53 -0.56 7.13 -8.36
CA PHE A 53 -0.20 8.05 -7.27
C PHE A 53 -1.24 9.17 -7.09
N LYS A 54 -1.72 9.78 -8.18
CA LYS A 54 -2.74 10.83 -8.13
C LYS A 54 -4.08 10.33 -7.60
N SER A 55 -4.42 9.05 -7.85
CA SER A 55 -5.64 8.45 -7.31
C SER A 55 -5.68 8.42 -5.76
N TRP A 56 -4.55 8.61 -5.08
CA TRP A 56 -4.45 8.66 -3.63
C TRP A 56 -4.52 10.07 -3.04
N LYS A 57 -4.57 11.13 -3.87
CA LYS A 57 -4.49 12.54 -3.41
C LYS A 57 -5.52 12.91 -2.35
N ASP A 58 -6.76 12.44 -2.53
CA ASP A 58 -7.89 12.71 -1.64
C ASP A 58 -8.27 11.51 -0.76
N ALA A 59 -7.38 10.52 -0.65
CA ALA A 59 -7.62 9.34 0.17
C ALA A 59 -7.68 9.72 1.65
N ASN A 60 -8.74 9.28 2.33
CA ASN A 60 -8.89 9.51 3.76
C ASN A 60 -7.89 8.66 4.59
N ASN A 61 -7.77 8.99 5.88
CA ASN A 61 -6.86 8.31 6.81
C ASN A 61 -7.10 6.79 6.90
N GLU A 62 -8.34 6.35 6.71
CA GLU A 62 -8.68 4.93 6.73
C GLU A 62 -8.04 4.21 5.54
N LYS A 63 -8.27 4.69 4.31
CA LYS A 63 -7.67 4.12 3.09
C LYS A 63 -6.15 4.16 3.14
N VAL A 64 -5.56 5.27 3.61
CA VAL A 64 -4.10 5.39 3.80
C VAL A 64 -3.57 4.41 4.84
N THR A 65 -4.33 4.13 5.91
CA THR A 65 -3.93 3.16 6.94
C THR A 65 -3.93 1.75 6.39
N ILE A 66 -4.98 1.34 5.66
CA ILE A 66 -5.05 0.04 5.01
C ILE A 66 -3.91 -0.14 4.01
N LEU A 67 -3.61 0.88 3.20
CA LEU A 67 -2.50 0.85 2.26
C LEU A 67 -1.16 0.58 2.95
N LYS A 68 -0.91 1.22 4.11
CA LYS A 68 0.33 1.01 4.87
C LYS A 68 0.41 -0.39 5.48
N ILE A 69 -0.71 -0.93 5.97
CA ILE A 69 -0.78 -2.33 6.45
C ILE A 69 -0.47 -3.28 5.28
N PHE A 70 -1.09 -3.04 4.13
CA PHE A 70 -0.86 -3.82 2.92
C PHE A 70 0.62 -3.80 2.51
N TYR A 71 1.28 -2.64 2.49
CA TYR A 71 2.72 -2.55 2.16
C TYR A 71 3.63 -3.30 3.12
N GLN A 72 3.31 -3.26 4.42
CA GLN A 72 4.05 -4.03 5.41
C GLN A 72 3.89 -5.52 5.15
N PHE A 73 2.67 -5.97 4.85
CA PHE A 73 2.37 -7.37 4.63
C PHE A 73 2.95 -7.91 3.31
N SER A 74 2.87 -7.13 2.23
CA SER A 74 3.39 -7.49 0.92
C SER A 74 4.93 -7.43 0.83
N GLY A 75 5.59 -6.91 1.88
CA GLY A 75 7.02 -6.68 1.91
C GLY A 75 7.47 -5.59 0.94
N TRP A 76 6.57 -4.70 0.52
CA TRP A 76 6.90 -3.59 -0.37
C TRP A 76 7.56 -2.44 0.37
N LYS A 77 7.06 -2.12 1.58
CA LYS A 77 7.65 -1.13 2.47
C LYS A 77 7.58 -1.62 3.90
N HIS A 78 8.70 -1.54 4.61
CA HIS A 78 8.73 -1.86 6.03
C HIS A 78 8.27 -0.69 6.89
N ASN A 79 7.44 -0.97 7.87
CA ASN A 79 7.00 -0.06 8.91
C ASN A 79 7.04 -0.78 10.27
N GLN A 80 8.09 -0.51 11.05
CA GLN A 80 8.34 -1.19 12.31
C GLN A 80 7.17 -1.04 13.30
N LYS A 81 6.57 0.15 13.42
CA LYS A 81 5.45 0.38 14.33
C LYS A 81 4.21 -0.45 13.95
N LEU A 82 3.92 -0.54 12.65
CA LEU A 82 2.83 -1.41 12.16
C LEU A 82 3.13 -2.87 12.41
N ASN A 83 4.38 -3.30 12.18
CA ASN A 83 4.81 -4.67 12.45
C ASN A 83 4.64 -5.04 13.92
N GLU A 84 5.11 -4.20 14.84
CA GLU A 84 4.98 -4.40 16.28
C GLU A 84 3.51 -4.46 16.72
N TRP A 85 2.67 -3.57 16.19
CA TRP A 85 1.23 -3.59 16.46
C TRP A 85 0.59 -4.91 16.00
N LEU A 86 0.83 -5.34 14.76
CA LEU A 86 0.23 -6.57 14.22
C LEU A 86 0.71 -7.83 14.96
N LEU A 87 1.93 -7.82 15.49
CA LEU A 87 2.43 -8.91 16.35
C LEU A 87 1.80 -8.90 17.74
N ALA A 88 1.50 -7.72 18.28
CA ALA A 88 0.89 -7.57 19.61
C ALA A 88 -0.64 -7.79 19.61
N ASP A 89 -1.30 -7.66 18.46
CA ASP A 89 -2.75 -7.74 18.31
C ASP A 89 -3.15 -8.76 17.23
N ALA A 90 -3.16 -10.03 17.63
CA ALA A 90 -3.48 -11.17 16.74
C ALA A 90 -4.87 -11.05 16.08
N ASP A 91 -5.84 -10.44 16.76
CA ASP A 91 -7.17 -10.19 16.18
C ASP A 91 -7.11 -9.19 15.03
N SER A 92 -6.27 -8.14 15.13
CA SER A 92 -6.06 -7.20 14.02
C SER A 92 -5.39 -7.89 12.84
N LEU A 93 -4.41 -8.76 13.11
CA LEU A 93 -3.76 -9.56 12.08
C LEU A 93 -4.74 -10.52 11.39
N GLN A 94 -5.56 -11.24 12.17
CA GLN A 94 -6.59 -12.13 11.62
C GLN A 94 -7.63 -11.35 10.80
N LEU A 95 -8.08 -10.20 11.29
CA LEU A 95 -9.03 -9.35 10.57
C LEU A 95 -8.46 -8.86 9.23
N PHE A 96 -7.15 -8.59 9.16
CA PHE A 96 -6.49 -8.24 7.90
C PHE A 96 -6.45 -9.43 6.94
N TYR A 97 -6.15 -10.63 7.42
CA TYR A 97 -6.23 -11.85 6.60
C TYR A 97 -7.65 -12.07 6.06
N ASP A 98 -8.66 -11.99 6.91
CA ASP A 98 -10.05 -12.16 6.51
C ASP A 98 -10.44 -11.10 5.45
N TRP A 99 -9.96 -9.86 5.60
CA TRP A 99 -10.17 -8.80 4.60
C TRP A 99 -9.56 -9.16 3.24
N THR A 100 -8.34 -9.71 3.21
CA THR A 100 -7.72 -10.19 1.95
C THR A 100 -8.47 -11.36 1.33
N ILE A 101 -9.09 -12.23 2.14
CA ILE A 101 -9.93 -13.34 1.66
C ILE A 101 -11.20 -12.80 1.01
N VAL A 102 -11.82 -11.76 1.55
CA VAL A 102 -13.00 -11.10 0.93
C VAL A 102 -12.62 -10.48 -0.42
N LEU A 103 -11.49 -9.79 -0.51
CA LEU A 103 -10.99 -9.27 -1.79
C LEU A 103 -10.76 -10.39 -2.80
N ALA A 104 -10.17 -11.52 -2.36
CA ALA A 104 -9.95 -12.67 -3.22
C ALA A 104 -11.26 -13.30 -3.73
N LYS A 105 -12.29 -13.38 -2.87
CA LYS A 105 -13.64 -13.80 -3.28
C LYS A 105 -14.27 -12.84 -4.31
N ASN A 106 -13.92 -11.55 -4.25
CA ASN A 106 -14.34 -10.53 -5.21
C ASN A 106 -13.51 -10.53 -6.50
N GLY A 107 -12.51 -11.40 -6.62
CA GLY A 107 -11.74 -11.60 -7.84
C GLY A 107 -10.33 -11.03 -7.82
N TRP A 108 -9.85 -10.47 -6.71
CA TRP A 108 -8.46 -10.04 -6.56
C TRP A 108 -7.55 -11.27 -6.52
N LYS A 109 -6.62 -11.39 -7.48
CA LYS A 109 -5.80 -12.60 -7.64
C LYS A 109 -4.31 -12.36 -7.57
N ASP A 110 -3.89 -11.14 -7.86
CA ASP A 110 -2.48 -10.76 -7.91
C ASP A 110 -2.23 -9.59 -6.95
N ILE A 111 -1.18 -9.69 -6.16
CA ILE A 111 -0.77 -8.64 -5.22
C ILE A 111 -0.38 -7.35 -5.95
N TYR A 112 -0.08 -7.42 -7.25
CA TYR A 112 0.23 -6.28 -8.10
C TYR A 112 -0.98 -5.70 -8.84
N GLU A 113 -2.18 -6.25 -8.64
CA GLU A 113 -3.44 -5.61 -8.99
C GLU A 113 -3.87 -4.64 -7.89
N ASP A 114 -4.49 -3.53 -8.29
CA ASP A 114 -5.04 -2.56 -7.35
C ASP A 114 -6.26 -3.14 -6.61
N TYR A 115 -6.04 -3.55 -5.36
CA TYR A 115 -7.07 -4.18 -4.52
C TYR A 115 -8.34 -3.33 -4.39
N ARG A 116 -8.25 -2.00 -4.56
CA ARG A 116 -9.39 -1.08 -4.47
C ARG A 116 -10.48 -1.38 -5.49
N LEU A 117 -10.11 -1.98 -6.62
CA LEU A 117 -11.06 -2.41 -7.67
C LEU A 117 -11.93 -3.59 -7.23
N PHE A 118 -11.57 -4.26 -6.15
CA PHE A 118 -12.24 -5.46 -5.63
C PHE A 118 -12.88 -5.22 -4.26
N GLU A 119 -12.92 -3.95 -3.81
CA GLU A 119 -13.61 -3.59 -2.58
C GLU A 119 -15.13 -3.62 -2.75
N ASN A 120 -15.84 -4.01 -1.69
CA ASN A 120 -17.29 -4.01 -1.60
C ASN A 120 -17.72 -3.60 -0.17
N ASP A 121 -19.02 -3.61 0.12
CA ASP A 121 -19.53 -3.19 1.43
C ASP A 121 -18.94 -3.99 2.60
N GLU A 122 -18.73 -5.30 2.40
CA GLU A 122 -18.12 -6.19 3.40
C GLU A 122 -16.66 -5.81 3.65
N SER A 123 -15.84 -5.71 2.60
CA SER A 123 -14.43 -5.37 2.75
C SER A 123 -14.23 -3.94 3.27
N ASN A 124 -15.10 -3.00 2.90
CA ASN A 124 -15.10 -1.64 3.44
C ASN A 124 -15.42 -1.62 4.93
N ALA A 125 -16.41 -2.40 5.39
CA ALA A 125 -16.71 -2.51 6.82
C ALA A 125 -15.57 -3.12 7.63
N MET A 126 -14.82 -4.06 7.06
CA MET A 126 -13.65 -4.65 7.68
C MET A 126 -12.45 -3.69 7.70
N ALA A 127 -12.21 -2.97 6.60
CA ALA A 127 -11.22 -1.90 6.52
C ALA A 127 -11.46 -0.82 7.59
N ARG A 128 -12.72 -0.45 7.80
CA ARG A 128 -13.13 0.49 8.86
C ARG A 128 -12.74 -0.02 10.25
N LYS A 129 -13.05 -1.27 10.56
CA LYS A 129 -12.70 -1.89 11.84
C LYS A 129 -11.19 -1.99 12.05
N LEU A 130 -10.42 -2.35 11.01
CA LEU A 130 -8.96 -2.36 11.05
C LEU A 130 -8.38 -0.98 11.38
N TYR A 131 -8.90 0.07 10.75
CA TYR A 131 -8.51 1.44 11.04
C TYR A 131 -8.82 1.85 12.48
N GLU A 132 -10.00 1.53 13.00
CA GLU A 132 -10.38 1.83 14.39
C GLU A 132 -9.46 1.15 15.41
N ARG A 133 -9.06 -0.10 15.14
CA ARG A 133 -8.07 -0.83 15.95
C ARG A 133 -6.69 -0.18 15.88
N ALA A 134 -6.24 0.22 14.70
CA ALA A 134 -4.96 0.92 14.49
C ALA A 134 -4.90 2.25 15.25
N VAL A 135 -5.97 3.04 15.20
CA VAL A 135 -6.10 4.32 15.93
C VAL A 135 -6.08 4.08 17.45
N THR A 136 -6.81 3.06 17.91
CA THR A 136 -6.86 2.71 19.35
C THR A 136 -5.50 2.30 19.87
N HIS A 137 -4.76 1.47 19.12
CA HIS A 137 -3.41 1.06 19.49
C HIS A 137 -2.45 2.25 19.51
N SER A 138 -2.50 3.11 18.49
CA SER A 138 -1.65 4.30 18.39
C SER A 138 -1.86 5.27 19.55
N ARG A 139 -3.06 5.32 20.13
CA ARG A 139 -3.36 6.14 21.32
C ARG A 139 -2.88 5.53 22.65
N LYS A 140 -2.74 4.20 22.73
CA LYS A 140 -2.26 3.52 23.95
C LYS A 140 -0.74 3.58 24.10
N GLY A 141 -0.01 3.82 23.02
CA GLY A 141 1.46 3.97 23.00
C GLY A 141 1.95 5.41 22.87
N ALA A 142 1.08 6.42 23.05
CA ALA A 142 1.39 7.85 23.00
C ALA A 142 1.47 8.47 24.39
#